data_AF-A0A1V5XU59-F1
#
_entry.id   AF-A0A1V5XU59-F1
#
_cell.length_a   1.000
_cell.length_b   1.000
_cell.length_c   1.000
_cell.angle_alpha   90.00
_cell.angle_beta   90.00
_cell.angle_gamma   90.00
#
_symmetry.space_group_name_H-M   'P 1'
#
loop_
_entity.id
_entity.type
_entity.pdbx_description
1 polymer ?
#
loop_
_entity_poly.entity_id
_entity_poly.type
_entity_poly.pdbx_seq_one_letter_code
_entity_poly.pdbx_strand_id
1 'polypeptide(L)' 'MKLKQHIYYELLFIVGSVFVFRGLWTLMDRVPILNDSLAHAGLLIFGIILTVYGITKLTHKN' A
#
# COMPACT_ATOMS: atom_id res chain seq x y z
N MET A 1 -13.98 13.46 11.76
CA MET A 1 -12.67 13.00 12.28
C MET A 1 -11.83 14.20 12.71
N LYS A 2 -10.91 14.11 13.70
CA LYS A 2 -10.00 15.25 14.00
C LYS A 2 -9.03 15.43 12.82
N LEU A 3 -8.75 16.68 12.41
CA LEU A 3 -7.87 17.02 11.27
C LEU A 3 -6.56 16.21 11.27
N LYS A 4 -5.90 16.12 12.43
CA LYS A 4 -4.66 15.36 12.62
C LYS A 4 -4.78 13.87 12.28
N GLN A 5 -5.93 13.26 12.56
CA GLN A 5 -6.17 11.84 12.24
C GLN A 5 -6.42 11.65 10.74
N HIS A 6 -7.01 12.64 10.05
CA HIS A 6 -7.25 12.58 8.60
C HIS A 6 -5.94 12.58 7.83
N ILE A 7 -5.07 13.53 8.15
CA ILE A 7 -3.73 13.63 7.57
C ILE A 7 -2.93 12.33 7.77
N TYR A 8 -3.06 11.69 8.94
CA TYR A 8 -2.40 10.41 9.21
C TYR A 8 -2.89 9.27 8.30
N TYR A 9 -4.20 9.13 8.08
CA TYR A 9 -4.73 8.10 7.20
C TYR A 9 -4.45 8.38 5.73
N GLU A 10 -4.41 9.66 5.31
CA GLU A 10 -3.97 10.05 3.97
C GLU A 10 -2.50 9.69 3.73
N LEU A 11 -1.61 9.95 4.70
CA LEU A 11 -0.21 9.53 4.61
C LEU A 11 -0.06 8.01 4.50
N LEU A 12 -0.82 7.27 5.32
CA LEU A 12 -0.88 5.80 5.25
C LEU A 12 -1.32 5.32 3.87
N PHE A 13 -2.33 5.98 3.29
CA PHE A 13 -2.86 5.65 1.97
C PHE A 13 -1.84 5.94 0.85
N ILE A 14 -1.15 7.07 0.90
CA ILE A 14 -0.09 7.42 -0.06
C ILE A 14 1.05 6.40 0.01
N VAL A 15 1.53 6.07 1.22
CA VAL A 15 2.61 5.09 1.42
C VAL A 15 2.18 3.70 0.96
N GLY A 16 0.96 3.27 1.30
CA GLY A 16 0.38 2.00 0.83
C GLY A 16 0.34 1.92 -0.69
N SER A 17 -0.10 3.00 -1.35
CA SER A 17 -0.17 3.09 -2.81
C SER A 17 1.20 2.94 -3.46
N VAL A 18 2.24 3.59 -2.92
CA VAL A 18 3.62 3.45 -3.40
C VAL A 18 4.11 2.00 -3.32
N PHE A 19 3.81 1.29 -2.23
CA PHE A 19 4.16 -0.12 -2.09
C PHE A 19 3.41 -1.02 -3.08
N VAL A 20 2.14 -0.75 -3.34
CA VAL A 20 1.34 -1.48 -4.34
C VAL A 20 1.93 -1.31 -5.74
N PHE A 21 2.18 -0.06 -6.16
CA PHE A 21 2.77 0.22 -7.46
C PHE A 21 4.18 -0.36 -7.60
N ARG A 22 5.00 -0.25 -6.57
CA ARG A 22 6.34 -0.84 -6.56
C ARG A 22 6.26 -2.36 -6.67
N GLY A 23 5.42 -3.01 -5.87
CA GLY A 23 5.20 -4.46 -5.90
C GLY A 23 4.75 -4.95 -7.27
N LEU A 24 3.73 -4.30 -7.86
CA LEU A 24 3.25 -4.57 -9.22
C LEU A 24 4.35 -4.41 -10.26
N TRP A 25 5.09 -3.30 -10.21
CA TRP A 25 6.19 -3.03 -11.13
C TRP A 25 7.26 -4.12 -11.09
N THR A 26 7.75 -4.45 -9.90
CA THR A 26 8.78 -5.49 -9.71
C THR A 26 8.29 -6.90 -10.05
N LEU A 27 7.01 -7.19 -9.86
CA LEU A 27 6.41 -8.47 -10.25
C LEU A 27 6.31 -8.59 -11.79
N MET A 28 5.99 -7.49 -12.46
CA MET A 28 5.94 -7.41 -13.92
C MET A 28 7.33 -7.48 -14.57
N ASP A 29 8.31 -6.82 -13.97
CA ASP A 29 9.61 -6.58 -14.61
C ASP A 29 10.65 -7.69 -14.36
N ARG A 30 10.28 -8.80 -13.67
CA ARG A 30 11.15 -9.95 -13.30
C ARG A 30 12.60 -9.55 -12.98
N VAL A 31 12.79 -8.42 -12.29
CA VAL A 31 14.11 -7.82 -12.10
C VAL A 31 14.93 -8.75 -11.19
N PRO A 32 16.12 -9.21 -11.63
CA PRO A 32 16.87 -10.28 -10.95
C PRO A 32 17.39 -9.90 -9.55
N ILE A 33 17.35 -8.62 -9.19
CA ILE A 33 17.80 -8.11 -7.88
C ILE A 33 16.86 -8.53 -6.74
N LEU A 34 15.62 -8.94 -7.04
CA LEU A 34 14.68 -9.44 -6.04
C LEU A 34 13.88 -10.66 -6.56
N ASN A 35 14.59 -11.69 -6.99
CA ASN A 35 14.00 -12.87 -7.64
C ASN A 35 13.14 -13.76 -6.71
N ASP A 36 13.00 -13.40 -5.43
CA ASP A 36 12.06 -14.06 -4.54
C ASP A 36 10.66 -13.50 -4.76
N SER A 37 9.94 -14.15 -5.68
CA SER A 37 8.57 -13.83 -6.06
C SER A 37 7.62 -13.81 -4.85
N LEU A 38 7.93 -14.58 -3.80
CA LEU A 38 7.14 -14.62 -2.57
C LEU A 38 7.29 -13.33 -1.74
N ALA A 39 8.50 -12.78 -1.66
CA ALA A 39 8.74 -11.51 -0.98
C ALA A 39 8.00 -10.35 -1.67
N HIS A 40 7.92 -10.38 -3.00
CA HIS A 40 7.19 -9.40 -3.82
C HIS A 40 5.69 -9.50 -3.63
N ALA A 41 5.15 -10.71 -3.66
CA ALA A 41 3.74 -10.96 -3.37
C ALA A 41 3.40 -10.51 -1.95
N GLY A 42 4.27 -10.75 -0.95
CA GLY A 42 4.09 -10.30 0.42
C GLY A 42 4.02 -8.77 0.54
N LEU A 43 4.95 -8.05 -0.10
CA LEU A 43 4.94 -6.58 -0.16
C LEU A 43 3.68 -6.03 -0.84
N LEU A 44 3.23 -6.67 -1.92
CA LEU A 44 2.01 -6.29 -2.63
C LEU A 44 0.77 -6.48 -1.74
N ILE A 45 0.62 -7.64 -1.11
CA ILE A 45 -0.49 -7.94 -0.20
C ILE A 45 -0.50 -6.95 0.97
N PHE A 46 0.67 -6.66 1.55
CA PHE A 46 0.81 -5.70 2.63
C PHE A 46 0.40 -4.28 2.20
N GLY A 47 0.84 -3.83 1.02
CA GLY A 47 0.43 -2.57 0.42
C GLY A 47 -1.08 -2.48 0.20
N ILE A 48 -1.71 -3.55 -0.31
CA ILE A 48 -3.16 -3.62 -0.52
C ILE A 48 -3.90 -3.50 0.82
N ILE A 49 -3.49 -4.23 1.86
CA ILE A 49 -4.14 -4.19 3.18
C ILE A 49 -4.09 -2.78 3.78
N LEU A 50 -2.91 -2.12 3.73
CA LEU A 50 -2.76 -0.75 4.20
C LEU A 50 -3.64 0.24 3.43
N THR A 51 -3.72 0.06 2.12
CA THR A 51 -4.53 0.89 1.22
C THR A 51 -6.02 0.73 1.51
N VAL A 52 -6.50 -0.53 1.64
CA VAL A 52 -7.89 -0.84 2.00
C VAL A 52 -8.23 -0.27 3.37
N TYR A 53 -7.37 -0.49 4.38
CA TYR A 53 -7.58 0.05 5.72
C TYR A 53 -7.64 1.58 5.75
N GLY A 54 -6.74 2.24 5.00
CA GLY A 54 -6.71 3.69 4.83
C GLY A 54 -8.01 4.21 4.20
N ILE A 55 -8.44 3.63 3.08
CA ILE A 55 -9.69 3.99 2.40
C ILE A 55 -10.88 3.78 3.33
N THR A 56 -11.01 2.62 3.98
CA THR A 56 -12.16 2.35 4.86
C THR A 56 -12.23 3.38 5.99
N LYS A 57 -11.10 3.77 6.60
CA LYS A 57 -11.08 4.79 7.65
C LYS A 57 -11.36 6.20 7.15
N LEU A 58 -10.99 6.52 5.91
CA LEU A 58 -11.27 7.82 5.28
C LEU A 58 -12.73 7.92 4.81
N THR A 59 -13.30 6.85 4.26
CA THR A 59 -14.64 6.85 3.64
C THR A 59 -15.78 6.61 4.65
N HIS A 60 -15.63 5.66 5.58
CA HIS A 60 -16.71 5.29 6.53
C HIS A 60 -16.80 6.18 7.79
N LYS A 61 -16.03 7.28 7.85
CA LYS A 61 -16.05 8.22 8.99
C LYS A 61 -16.67 9.58 8.65
N ASN A 62 -17.46 9.61 7.58
CA ASN A 62 -18.44 10.65 7.25
C ASN A 62 -19.81 10.24 7.81
#